data_AF-A0A968JEL5-F1
#
_entry.id   AF-A0A968JEL5-F1
#
_cell.length_a   1.000
_cell.length_b   1.000
_cell.length_c   1.000
_cell.angle_alpha   90.00
_cell.angle_beta   90.00
_cell.angle_gamma   90.00
#
_symmetry.space_group_name_H-M   'P 1'
#
loop_
_entity.id
_entity.type
_entity.pdbx_description
1 polymer ?
#
loop_
_entity_poly.entity_id
_entity_poly.type
_entity_poly.pdbx_seq_one_letter_code
_entity_poly.pdbx_strand_id
1 'polypeptide(L)'
;MYRRLETDAILITNPLKLLYWLFFRGLALRRYARSIHEDLDENLNVWEVRHVVGDDPRFRALCRARWQLLAGAPLTATVLVGLISFVLSGEFSWLRGFIASTGFSCGAFIAEALCWRFPRSAGGWISTGGLIFVLILTIGQMLTPSFPILQYLYLPMILDMLGLPYEIHIAVMSVAFGVAVGVAFGVAGGVAGG
;
A
#
# COMPACT_ATOMS: atom_id res chain seq x y z
N MET A 1 43.68 3.62 -11.96
CA MET A 1 43.75 3.31 -10.52
C MET A 1 42.34 3.43 -9.94
N TYR A 2 41.48 2.42 -10.20
CA TYR A 2 40.10 2.39 -9.71
C TYR A 2 40.15 2.14 -8.21
N ARG A 3 39.88 3.18 -7.42
CA ARG A 3 39.80 3.07 -5.97
C ARG A 3 38.68 2.07 -5.68
N ARG A 4 39.09 0.87 -5.23
CA ARG A 4 38.27 -0.14 -4.59
C ARG A 4 37.71 0.48 -3.31
N LEU A 5 36.81 1.43 -3.44
CA LEU A 5 35.84 1.72 -2.41
C LEU A 5 34.86 0.55 -2.49
N GLU A 6 35.28 -0.59 -1.93
CA GLU A 6 34.39 -1.42 -1.13
C GLU A 6 33.90 -0.53 0.02
N THR A 7 33.10 0.48 -0.32
CA THR A 7 32.12 1.00 0.60
C THR A 7 31.31 -0.23 0.94
N ASP A 8 31.27 -0.58 2.23
CA ASP A 8 30.24 -1.43 2.80
C ASP A 8 28.91 -0.94 2.25
N ALA A 9 28.52 -1.53 1.14
CA ALA A 9 27.36 -1.13 0.40
C ALA A 9 26.24 -1.46 1.37
N ILE A 10 25.58 -0.44 1.89
CA ILE A 10 24.58 -0.62 2.93
C ILE A 10 23.43 -1.40 2.31
N LEU A 11 23.51 -2.72 2.34
CA LEU A 11 22.48 -3.60 1.82
C LEU A 11 21.28 -3.48 2.75
N ILE A 12 20.17 -2.97 2.21
CA ILE A 12 18.91 -2.95 2.93
C ILE A 12 18.30 -4.34 2.81
N THR A 13 18.75 -5.26 3.67
CA THR A 13 18.22 -6.63 3.75
C THR A 13 17.06 -6.76 4.73
N ASN A 14 16.97 -5.84 5.70
CA ASN A 14 15.98 -5.90 6.76
C ASN A 14 14.74 -5.04 6.41
N PRO A 15 13.52 -5.62 6.41
CA PRO A 15 12.29 -4.90 6.07
C PRO A 15 11.96 -3.79 7.08
N LEU A 16 12.34 -3.92 8.35
CA LEU A 16 12.15 -2.88 9.37
C LEU A 16 13.03 -1.66 9.11
N LYS A 17 14.25 -1.88 8.60
CA LYS A 17 15.14 -0.78 8.19
C LYS A 17 14.57 -0.04 7.00
N LEU A 18 14.03 -0.77 6.01
CA LEU A 18 13.33 -0.19 4.87
C LEU A 18 12.11 0.61 5.33
N LEU A 19 11.30 0.04 6.23
CA LEU A 19 10.13 0.70 6.83
C LEU A 19 10.53 2.00 7.54
N TYR A 20 11.55 1.95 8.40
CA TYR A 20 12.08 3.12 9.09
C TYR A 20 12.54 4.19 8.10
N TRP A 21 13.19 3.81 7.00
CA TRP A 21 13.63 4.77 5.98
C TRP A 21 12.46 5.37 5.20
N LEU A 22 11.45 4.57 4.88
CA LEU A 22 10.25 5.03 4.18
C LEU A 22 9.53 6.12 4.99
N PHE A 23 9.36 5.93 6.30
CA PHE A 23 8.60 6.85 7.15
C PHE A 23 9.42 8.02 7.71
N PHE A 24 10.66 7.77 8.12
CA PHE A 24 11.45 8.77 8.86
C PHE A 24 12.62 9.34 8.07
N ARG A 25 13.05 8.69 6.98
CA ARG A 25 14.24 9.11 6.20
C ARG A 25 14.04 8.98 4.69
N GLY A 26 12.93 9.49 4.16
CA GLY A 26 12.62 9.45 2.72
C GLY A 26 13.76 9.98 1.84
N LEU A 27 14.40 11.09 2.23
CA LEU A 27 15.57 11.62 1.51
C LEU A 27 16.77 10.67 1.48
N ALA A 28 17.00 9.90 2.56
CA ALA A 28 18.07 8.90 2.60
C ALA A 28 17.73 7.71 1.69
N LEU A 29 16.47 7.29 1.69
CA LEU A 29 15.96 6.27 0.78
C LEU A 29 16.11 6.71 -0.68
N ARG A 30 15.74 7.95 -1.02
CA ARG A 30 15.91 8.51 -2.36
C ARG A 30 17.37 8.56 -2.81
N ARG A 31 18.28 9.00 -1.93
CA ARG A 31 19.73 9.00 -2.22
C ARG A 31 20.26 7.58 -2.43
N TYR A 32 19.81 6.62 -1.63
CA TYR A 32 20.17 5.22 -1.78
C TYR A 32 19.61 4.61 -3.08
N ALA A 33 18.34 4.87 -3.39
CA ALA A 33 17.70 4.43 -4.63
C ALA A 33 18.44 4.99 -5.86
N ARG A 34 18.73 6.30 -5.86
CA ARG A 34 19.52 6.97 -6.91
C ARG A 34 20.94 6.45 -7.05
N SER A 35 21.51 5.88 -5.98
CA SER A 35 22.83 5.24 -6.04
C SER A 35 22.81 3.87 -6.75
N ILE A 36 21.62 3.27 -6.94
CA ILE A 36 21.42 2.07 -7.73
C ILE A 36 21.11 2.46 -9.18
N HIS A 37 20.15 3.37 -9.40
CA HIS A 37 19.79 3.88 -10.72
C HIS A 37 19.21 5.30 -10.61
N GLU A 38 19.53 6.19 -11.55
CA GLU A 38 19.12 7.61 -11.49
C GLU A 38 17.59 7.83 -11.48
N ASP A 39 16.87 6.97 -12.22
CA ASP A 39 15.40 6.97 -12.29
C ASP A 39 14.73 6.35 -11.05
N LEU A 40 15.49 5.69 -10.16
CA LEU A 40 14.92 5.10 -8.96
C LEU A 40 14.83 6.16 -7.85
N ASP A 41 13.61 6.42 -7.39
CA ASP A 41 13.29 7.44 -6.39
C ASP A 41 12.72 6.85 -5.08
N GLU A 42 12.10 7.70 -4.25
CA GLU A 42 11.47 7.29 -3.00
C GLU A 42 10.16 6.51 -3.17
N ASN A 43 9.53 6.58 -4.35
CA ASN A 43 8.34 5.80 -4.68
C ASN A 43 8.69 4.33 -4.96
N LEU A 44 9.98 4.02 -5.15
CA LEU A 44 10.50 2.68 -5.36
C LEU A 44 9.80 1.98 -6.54
N ASN A 45 9.67 2.66 -7.68
CA ASN A 45 9.17 2.10 -8.95
C ASN A 45 10.18 1.10 -9.56
N VAL A 46 10.55 0.08 -8.79
CA VAL A 46 11.60 -0.89 -9.10
C VAL A 46 11.35 -1.66 -10.40
N TRP A 47 10.09 -1.78 -10.82
CA TRP A 47 9.71 -2.44 -12.07
C TRP A 47 10.19 -1.67 -13.31
N GLU A 48 10.35 -0.35 -13.25
CA GLU A 48 10.74 0.48 -14.41
C GLU A 48 12.20 0.24 -14.79
N VAL A 49 13.08 0.18 -13.79
CA VAL A 49 14.54 0.08 -13.98
C VAL A 49 15.07 -1.36 -13.99
N ARG A 50 14.23 -2.36 -13.70
CA ARG A 50 14.64 -3.78 -13.60
C ARG A 50 15.50 -4.24 -14.77
N HIS A 51 15.12 -3.87 -15.99
CA HIS A 51 15.80 -4.32 -17.19
C HIS A 51 17.26 -3.85 -17.28
N VAL A 52 17.61 -2.78 -16.54
CA VAL A 52 18.96 -2.22 -16.45
C VAL A 52 19.72 -2.76 -15.23
N VAL A 53 19.08 -2.81 -14.05
CA VAL A 53 19.76 -3.08 -12.76
C VAL A 53 19.38 -4.40 -12.11
N GLY A 54 18.73 -5.31 -12.83
CA GLY A 54 18.20 -6.56 -12.27
C GLY A 54 19.25 -7.46 -11.61
N ASP A 55 20.49 -7.45 -12.11
CA ASP A 55 21.58 -8.28 -11.59
C ASP A 55 22.27 -7.67 -10.36
N ASP A 56 22.05 -6.38 -10.08
CA ASP A 56 22.67 -5.69 -8.96
C ASP A 56 22.23 -6.33 -7.62
N PRO A 57 23.18 -6.78 -6.77
CA PRO A 57 22.84 -7.36 -5.47
C PRO A 57 22.08 -6.40 -4.54
N ARG A 58 22.31 -5.08 -4.65
CA ARG A 58 21.62 -4.04 -3.87
C ARG A 58 20.17 -3.92 -4.29
N PHE A 59 19.91 -3.96 -5.60
CA PHE A 59 18.56 -3.97 -6.16
C PHE A 59 17.78 -5.21 -5.72
N ARG A 60 18.40 -6.39 -5.80
CA ARG A 60 17.79 -7.65 -5.32
C ARG A 60 17.50 -7.64 -3.82
N ALA A 61 18.40 -7.10 -3.00
CA ALA A 61 18.18 -6.95 -1.56
C ALA A 61 17.01 -6.00 -1.27
N LEU A 62 16.95 -4.85 -1.94
CA LEU A 62 15.85 -3.88 -1.82
C LEU A 62 14.51 -4.49 -2.21
N CYS A 63 14.44 -5.20 -3.35
CA CYS A 63 13.24 -5.90 -3.79
C CYS A 63 12.80 -6.96 -2.75
N ARG A 64 13.73 -7.73 -2.18
CA ARG A 64 13.42 -8.71 -1.14
C ARG A 64 12.87 -8.06 0.12
N ALA A 65 13.50 -6.98 0.60
CA ALA A 65 13.02 -6.24 1.76
C ALA A 65 11.62 -5.65 1.52
N ARG A 66 11.37 -5.13 0.32
CA ARG A 66 10.04 -4.62 -0.09
C ARG A 66 8.99 -5.73 -0.11
N TRP A 67 9.31 -6.90 -0.67
CA TRP A 67 8.42 -8.06 -0.67
C TRP A 67 8.08 -8.53 0.74
N GLN A 68 9.08 -8.63 1.62
CA GLN A 68 8.87 -8.97 3.03
C GLN A 68 8.01 -7.94 3.75
N LEU A 69 8.16 -6.66 3.42
CA LEU A 69 7.36 -5.60 4.00
C LEU A 69 5.90 -5.68 3.53
N LEU A 70 5.67 -5.89 2.23
CA LEU A 70 4.33 -6.07 1.67
C LEU A 70 3.61 -7.28 2.26
N ALA A 71 4.33 -8.38 2.51
CA ALA A 71 3.78 -9.59 3.13
C ALA A 71 3.52 -9.41 4.64
N GLY A 72 4.49 -8.82 5.35
CA GLY A 72 4.55 -8.83 6.80
C GLY A 72 3.83 -7.66 7.45
N ALA A 73 3.79 -6.50 6.81
CA ALA A 73 3.19 -5.29 7.40
C ALA A 73 1.69 -5.45 7.67
N PRO A 74 0.86 -6.00 6.75
CA PRO A 74 -0.57 -6.19 7.01
C PRO A 74 -0.81 -7.13 8.18
N LEU A 75 -0.08 -8.25 8.25
CA LEU A 75 -0.23 -9.22 9.33
C LEU A 75 0.19 -8.63 10.68
N THR A 76 1.32 -7.93 10.70
CA THR A 76 1.82 -7.26 11.92
C THR A 76 0.82 -6.20 12.40
N ALA A 77 0.27 -5.41 11.46
CA ALA A 77 -0.76 -4.41 11.78
C ALA A 77 -2.02 -5.07 12.35
N THR A 78 -2.50 -6.17 11.75
CA THR A 78 -3.65 -6.92 12.26
C THR A 78 -3.42 -7.47 13.66
N VAL A 79 -2.24 -8.02 13.95
CA VAL A 79 -1.90 -8.51 15.30
C VAL A 79 -1.84 -7.36 16.29
N LEU A 80 -1.19 -6.24 15.95
CA LEU A 80 -1.08 -5.08 16.83
C LEU A 80 -2.47 -4.48 17.14
N VAL A 81 -3.28 -4.23 16.12
CA VAL A 81 -4.64 -3.71 16.26
C VAL A 81 -5.50 -4.69 17.04
N GLY A 82 -5.42 -5.99 16.73
CA GLY A 82 -6.16 -7.02 17.44
C GLY A 82 -5.83 -7.10 18.92
N LEU A 83 -4.54 -6.97 19.27
CA LEU A 83 -4.11 -6.92 20.67
C LEU A 83 -4.61 -5.66 21.38
N ILE A 84 -4.48 -4.49 20.75
CA ILE A 84 -4.96 -3.22 21.33
C ILE A 84 -6.47 -3.26 21.53
N SER A 85 -7.23 -3.67 20.51
CA SER A 85 -8.68 -3.81 20.60
C SER A 85 -9.07 -4.81 21.69
N PHE A 86 -8.45 -5.99 21.72
CA PHE A 86 -8.72 -7.00 22.75
C PHE A 86 -8.44 -6.49 24.17
N VAL A 87 -7.38 -5.71 24.39
CA VAL A 87 -7.08 -5.12 25.70
C VAL A 87 -8.08 -4.03 26.09
N LEU A 88 -8.55 -3.23 25.14
CA LEU A 88 -9.43 -2.08 25.42
C LEU A 88 -10.91 -2.46 25.53
N SER A 89 -11.41 -3.33 24.66
CA SER A 89 -12.83 -3.69 24.58
C SER A 89 -13.11 -5.15 24.94
N GLY A 90 -12.09 -6.01 25.05
CA GLY A 90 -12.28 -7.46 25.21
C GLY A 90 -12.72 -8.18 23.93
N GLU A 91 -12.91 -7.45 22.83
CA GLU A 91 -13.50 -7.96 21.61
C GLU A 91 -12.62 -7.67 20.40
N PHE A 92 -12.24 -8.73 19.68
CA PHE A 92 -11.63 -8.60 18.35
C PHE A 92 -11.90 -9.88 17.55
N SER A 93 -12.44 -9.73 16.34
CA SER A 93 -12.68 -10.88 15.47
C SER A 93 -11.43 -11.24 14.70
N TRP A 94 -10.57 -12.07 15.31
CA TRP A 94 -9.30 -12.53 14.72
C TRP A 94 -9.45 -13.09 13.30
N LEU A 95 -10.47 -13.94 13.08
CA LEU A 95 -10.73 -14.53 11.77
C LEU A 95 -10.92 -13.46 10.69
N ARG A 96 -11.76 -12.46 10.97
CA ARG A 96 -12.05 -11.40 10.00
C ARG A 96 -10.83 -10.49 9.78
N GLY A 97 -10.09 -10.18 10.85
CA GLY A 97 -8.82 -9.48 10.76
C GLY A 97 -7.81 -10.20 9.85
N PHE A 98 -7.65 -11.52 10.01
CA PHE A 98 -6.75 -12.31 9.17
C PHE A 98 -7.22 -12.43 7.73
N ILE A 99 -8.52 -12.59 7.47
CA ILE A 99 -9.08 -12.57 6.11
C ILE A 99 -8.78 -11.24 5.43
N ALA A 100 -9.02 -10.12 6.11
CA ALA A 100 -8.74 -8.79 5.58
C ALA A 100 -7.25 -8.59 5.28
N SER A 101 -6.38 -8.98 6.22
CA SER A 101 -4.92 -8.88 6.09
C SER A 101 -4.38 -9.71 4.92
N THR A 102 -4.88 -10.94 4.78
CA THR A 102 -4.51 -11.85 3.71
C THR A 102 -5.02 -11.35 2.36
N GLY A 103 -6.28 -10.88 2.31
CA GLY A 103 -6.87 -10.28 1.12
C GLY A 103 -6.07 -9.06 0.64
N PHE A 104 -5.67 -8.18 1.57
CA PHE A 104 -4.80 -7.05 1.27
C PHE A 104 -3.45 -7.50 0.71
N SER A 105 -2.81 -8.47 1.35
CA SER A 105 -1.50 -8.99 0.94
C SER A 105 -1.56 -9.60 -0.46
N CYS A 106 -2.58 -10.42 -0.73
CA CYS A 106 -2.84 -10.98 -2.06
C CYS A 106 -3.09 -9.89 -3.11
N GLY A 107 -3.91 -8.89 -2.81
CA GLY A 107 -4.16 -7.75 -3.70
C GLY A 107 -2.89 -6.97 -4.01
N ALA A 108 -2.05 -6.73 -3.00
CA ALA A 108 -0.76 -6.08 -3.17
C ALA A 108 0.20 -6.89 -4.04
N PHE A 109 0.26 -8.23 -3.87
CA PHE A 109 1.08 -9.09 -4.73
C PHE A 109 0.58 -9.14 -6.17
N ILE A 110 -0.74 -9.15 -6.39
CA ILE A 110 -1.33 -9.12 -7.72
C ILE A 110 -1.01 -7.78 -8.40
N ALA A 111 -1.21 -6.66 -7.70
CA ALA A 111 -0.88 -5.33 -8.19
C ALA A 111 0.61 -5.23 -8.55
N GLU A 112 1.47 -5.74 -7.67
CA GLU A 112 2.91 -5.80 -7.89
C GLU A 112 3.23 -6.63 -9.14
N ALA A 113 2.71 -7.85 -9.25
CA ALA A 113 2.91 -8.72 -10.41
C ALA A 113 2.44 -8.07 -11.72
N LEU A 114 1.33 -7.31 -11.69
CA LEU A 114 0.86 -6.52 -12.83
C LEU A 114 1.85 -5.41 -13.19
N CYS A 115 2.40 -4.69 -12.22
CA CYS A 115 3.46 -3.70 -12.45
C CYS A 115 4.71 -4.32 -13.08
N TRP A 116 5.11 -5.52 -12.62
CA TRP A 116 6.22 -6.27 -13.24
C TRP A 116 5.93 -6.68 -14.67
N ARG A 117 4.66 -6.99 -15.00
CA ARG A 117 4.26 -7.44 -16.33
C ARG A 117 4.03 -6.28 -17.31
N PHE A 118 3.57 -5.14 -16.82
CA PHE A 118 3.14 -3.97 -17.60
C PHE A 118 3.61 -2.64 -16.98
N PRO A 119 4.92 -2.36 -16.95
CA PRO A 119 5.50 -1.27 -16.17
C PRO A 119 4.98 0.13 -16.52
N ARG A 120 4.61 0.38 -17.79
CA ARG A 120 4.13 1.69 -18.25
C ARG A 120 2.64 1.95 -18.03
N SER A 121 1.82 0.90 -17.97
CA SER A 121 0.35 1.03 -17.92
C SER A 121 -0.26 0.57 -16.61
N ALA A 122 0.44 -0.28 -15.84
CA ALA A 122 -0.08 -0.84 -14.60
C ALA A 122 -0.40 0.23 -13.55
N GLY A 123 0.45 1.25 -13.41
CA GLY A 123 0.22 2.35 -12.46
C GLY A 123 -1.11 3.05 -12.72
N GLY A 124 -1.42 3.35 -13.99
CA GLY A 124 -2.69 3.95 -14.39
C GLY A 124 -3.89 3.02 -14.18
N TRP A 125 -3.74 1.72 -14.45
CA TRP A 125 -4.83 0.75 -14.28
C TRP A 125 -5.13 0.50 -12.81
N ILE A 126 -4.11 0.42 -11.96
CA ILE A 126 -4.27 0.22 -10.51
C ILE A 126 -4.90 1.46 -9.88
N SER A 127 -4.44 2.66 -10.23
CA SER A 127 -5.01 3.90 -9.71
C SER A 127 -6.46 4.11 -10.17
N THR A 128 -6.74 3.89 -11.46
CA THR A 128 -8.09 4.02 -12.02
C THR A 128 -9.02 2.94 -11.46
N GLY A 129 -8.56 1.70 -11.40
CA GLY A 129 -9.32 0.58 -10.84
C GLY A 129 -9.62 0.78 -9.34
N GLY A 130 -8.63 1.25 -8.58
CA GLY A 130 -8.80 1.62 -7.17
C GLY A 130 -9.80 2.76 -6.99
N LEU A 131 -9.73 3.80 -7.82
CA LEU A 131 -10.68 4.92 -7.80
C LEU A 131 -12.10 4.46 -8.16
N ILE A 132 -12.26 3.65 -9.21
CA ILE A 132 -13.55 3.05 -9.58
C ILE A 132 -14.10 2.21 -8.43
N PHE A 133 -13.27 1.38 -7.80
CA PHE A 133 -13.67 0.56 -6.68
C PHE A 133 -14.15 1.40 -5.49
N VAL A 134 -13.41 2.45 -5.12
CA VAL A 134 -13.83 3.38 -4.06
C VAL A 134 -15.13 4.09 -4.43
N LEU A 135 -15.27 4.58 -5.65
CA LEU A 135 -16.50 5.22 -6.11
C LEU A 135 -17.70 4.27 -6.08
N ILE A 136 -17.55 3.03 -6.52
CA ILE A 136 -18.61 2.01 -6.45
C ILE A 136 -19.03 1.80 -5.00
N LEU A 137 -18.08 1.71 -4.08
CA LEU A 137 -18.37 1.51 -2.66
C LEU A 137 -19.08 2.73 -2.03
N THR A 138 -18.60 3.94 -2.32
CA THR A 138 -19.18 5.19 -1.80
C THR A 138 -20.57 5.45 -2.37
N ILE A 139 -20.73 5.34 -3.69
CA ILE A 139 -22.03 5.53 -4.37
C ILE A 139 -23.01 4.43 -3.92
N GLY A 140 -22.55 3.19 -3.81
CA GLY A 140 -23.36 2.07 -3.30
C GLY A 140 -23.92 2.33 -1.91
N GLN A 141 -23.12 2.90 -1.01
CA GLN A 141 -23.59 3.32 0.31
C GLN A 141 -24.64 4.44 0.23
N MET A 142 -24.43 5.46 -0.59
CA MET A 142 -25.41 6.54 -0.77
C MET A 142 -26.74 6.05 -1.34
N LEU A 143 -26.73 5.00 -2.15
CA LEU A 143 -27.92 4.38 -2.72
C LEU A 143 -28.61 3.39 -1.78
N THR A 144 -27.99 3.02 -0.65
CA THR A 144 -28.53 2.02 0.28
C THR A 144 -29.90 2.40 0.87
N PRO A 145 -30.18 3.67 1.25
CA PRO A 145 -31.52 4.06 1.72
C PRO A 145 -32.61 3.88 0.66
N SER A 146 -32.26 4.07 -0.62
CA SER A 146 -33.20 3.94 -1.74
C SER A 146 -33.38 2.49 -2.20
N PHE A 147 -32.32 1.67 -2.07
CA PHE A 147 -32.32 0.27 -2.49
C PHE A 147 -31.76 -0.61 -1.36
N PRO A 148 -32.60 -1.08 -0.43
CA PRO A 148 -32.14 -1.84 0.73
C PRO A 148 -31.39 -3.12 0.37
N ILE A 149 -31.63 -3.73 -0.80
CA ILE A 149 -30.89 -4.94 -1.23
C ILE A 149 -29.39 -4.70 -1.39
N LEU A 150 -28.98 -3.44 -1.61
CA LEU A 150 -27.58 -3.01 -1.71
C LEU A 150 -26.82 -3.13 -0.39
N GLN A 151 -27.50 -3.13 0.76
CA GLN A 151 -26.85 -3.24 2.08
C GLN A 151 -26.05 -4.54 2.24
N TYR A 152 -26.43 -5.60 1.51
CA TYR A 152 -25.74 -6.89 1.52
C TYR A 152 -24.52 -6.95 0.59
N LEU A 153 -24.34 -5.95 -0.28
CA LEU A 153 -23.30 -5.93 -1.31
C LEU A 153 -22.15 -4.95 -1.00
N TYR A 154 -22.36 -3.98 -0.10
CA TYR A 154 -21.42 -2.87 0.07
C TYR A 154 -20.65 -2.85 1.40
N LEU A 155 -19.82 -1.82 1.50
CA LEU A 155 -18.86 -1.50 2.53
C LEU A 155 -19.28 -1.69 4.01
N PRO A 156 -20.57 -1.62 4.42
CA PRO A 156 -20.98 -2.08 5.74
C PRO A 156 -20.54 -3.51 6.06
N MET A 157 -20.58 -4.44 5.09
CA MET A 157 -20.07 -5.80 5.27
C MET A 157 -18.56 -5.84 5.48
N ILE A 158 -17.80 -5.00 4.77
CA ILE A 158 -16.33 -4.91 4.90
C ILE A 158 -15.95 -4.29 6.25
N LEU A 159 -16.68 -3.26 6.68
CA LEU A 159 -16.43 -2.58 7.95
C LEU A 159 -16.95 -3.37 9.16
N ASP A 160 -18.08 -4.07 9.03
CA ASP A 160 -18.51 -5.10 9.98
C ASP A 160 -17.48 -6.24 10.03
N MET A 161 -16.93 -6.65 8.88
CA MET A 161 -15.83 -7.61 8.88
C MET A 161 -14.65 -7.10 9.73
N LEU A 162 -14.34 -5.80 9.72
CA LEU A 162 -13.29 -5.26 10.56
C LEU A 162 -13.68 -5.10 12.04
N GLY A 163 -14.95 -5.36 12.41
CA GLY A 163 -15.43 -5.33 13.79
C GLY A 163 -15.30 -3.95 14.43
N LEU A 164 -15.31 -2.89 13.62
CA LEU A 164 -15.10 -1.54 14.12
C LEU A 164 -16.41 -0.98 14.69
N PRO A 165 -16.38 -0.36 15.89
CA PRO A 165 -17.54 0.35 16.41
C PRO A 165 -18.05 1.39 15.40
N TYR A 166 -19.36 1.61 15.39
CA TYR A 166 -20.03 2.50 14.42
C TYR A 166 -19.45 3.92 14.38
N GLU A 167 -18.94 4.45 15.51
CA GLU A 167 -18.28 5.75 15.54
C GLU A 167 -16.96 5.78 14.75
N ILE A 168 -16.20 4.69 14.80
CA ILE A 168 -14.98 4.51 14.02
C ILE A 168 -15.33 4.33 12.53
N HIS A 169 -16.49 3.71 12.23
CA HIS A 169 -16.99 3.61 10.87
C HIS A 169 -17.17 4.99 10.22
N ILE A 170 -17.80 5.94 10.92
CA ILE A 170 -18.01 7.30 10.41
C ILE A 170 -16.67 8.02 10.20
N ALA A 171 -15.73 7.88 11.14
CA ALA A 171 -14.40 8.48 11.04
C ALA A 171 -13.58 7.91 9.87
N VAL A 172 -13.58 6.58 9.72
CA VAL A 172 -12.89 5.90 8.61
C VAL A 172 -13.52 6.28 7.27
N MET A 173 -14.85 6.35 7.19
CA MET A 173 -15.55 6.76 5.99
C MET A 173 -15.26 8.19 5.56
N SER A 174 -15.27 9.13 6.51
CA SER A 174 -14.98 10.53 6.25
C SER A 174 -13.52 10.75 5.83
N VAL A 175 -12.57 10.04 6.45
CA VAL A 175 -11.16 10.06 6.03
C VAL A 175 -10.97 9.40 4.67
N ALA A 176 -11.55 8.21 4.45
CA ALA A 176 -11.43 7.51 3.16
C ALA A 176 -12.04 8.31 2.02
N PHE A 177 -13.20 8.94 2.25
CA PHE A 177 -13.81 9.86 1.29
C PHE A 177 -12.95 11.10 1.05
N GLY A 178 -12.44 11.73 2.12
CA GLY A 178 -11.56 12.90 2.01
C GLY A 178 -10.26 12.60 1.27
N VAL A 179 -9.65 11.44 1.52
CA VAL A 179 -8.46 10.96 0.80
C VAL A 179 -8.80 10.63 -0.65
N ALA A 180 -9.90 9.93 -0.91
CA ALA A 180 -10.31 9.59 -2.28
C ALA A 180 -10.59 10.83 -3.14
N VAL A 181 -11.31 11.81 -2.59
CA VAL A 181 -11.54 13.11 -3.22
C VAL A 181 -10.22 13.86 -3.37
N GLY A 182 -9.42 13.96 -2.32
CA GLY A 182 -8.12 14.66 -2.35
C GLY A 182 -7.14 14.07 -3.35
N VAL A 183 -7.08 12.75 -3.48
CA VAL A 183 -6.23 12.05 -4.46
C VAL A 183 -6.81 12.19 -5.87
N ALA A 184 -8.13 12.00 -6.06
CA ALA A 184 -8.75 12.16 -7.37
C ALA A 184 -8.56 13.58 -7.93
N PHE A 185 -8.80 14.62 -7.13
CA PHE A 185 -8.64 16.01 -7.54
C PHE A 185 -7.17 16.44 -7.58
N GLY A 186 -6.33 15.96 -6.65
CA GLY A 186 -4.90 16.28 -6.62
C GLY A 186 -4.13 15.68 -7.80
N VAL A 187 -4.43 14.43 -8.17
CA VAL A 187 -3.81 13.77 -9.32
C VAL A 187 -4.36 14.34 -10.63
N ALA A 188 -5.67 14.59 -10.74
CA ALA A 188 -6.25 15.20 -11.94
C ALA A 188 -5.76 16.65 -12.16
N GLY A 189 -5.63 17.45 -11.08
CA GLY A 189 -5.11 18.80 -11.15
C GLY A 189 -3.61 18.87 -11.47
N GLY A 190 -2.82 17.93 -10.92
CA GLY A 190 -1.39 17.86 -11.19
C GLY A 190 -1.03 17.42 -12.60
N VAL A 191 -1.86 16.57 -13.24
CA VAL A 191 -1.64 16.11 -14.62
C VAL A 191 -2.17 17.11 -15.66
N ALA A 192 -3.18 17.92 -15.32
CA ALA A 192 -3.71 18.95 -16.23
C ALA A 192 -2.96 20.28 -16.19
N GLY A 193 -2.18 20.55 -15.12
CA GLY A 193 -1.43 21.80 -14.92
C GLY A 193 0.08 21.69 -15.14
N GLY A 194 0.60 20.51 -15.49
CA GLY A 194 2.01 20.23 -15.74
C GLY A 194 2.36 20.15 -17.22
#